data_AF-A0A933PGD7-F1
#
_entry.id   AF-A0A933PGD7-F1
#
_cell.length_a   1.000
_cell.length_b   1.000
_cell.length_c   1.000
_cell.angle_alpha   90.00
_cell.angle_beta   90.00
_cell.angle_gamma   90.00
#
_symmetry.space_group_name_H-M   'P 1'
#
loop_
_entity.id
_entity.type
_entity.pdbx_description
1 polymer ?
#
loop_
_entity_poly.entity_id
_entity_poly.type
_entity_poly.pdbx_seq_one_letter_code
_entity_poly.pdbx_strand_id
1 'polypeptide(L)'
;RWLQALRDIRLFVHDLDPDGFTLLDAAAGYRVSEGPATVRAVHEVTDCLAALAGLGVEVRLTTDLWPYVDAVVAAQAEFSAIRMRNAAPRTV
;
A
#
# COMPACT_ATOMS: atom_id res chain seq x y z
N ARG A 1 17.95 -1.26 5.80
CA ARG A 1 18.00 -0.59 4.47
C ARG A 1 16.64 -0.04 4.04
N TRP A 2 15.52 -0.76 4.24
CA TRP A 2 14.18 -0.30 3.84
C TRP A 2 13.71 0.97 4.57
N LEU A 3 13.97 1.10 5.88
CA LEU A 3 13.49 2.26 6.66
C LEU A 3 14.14 3.56 6.20
N GLN A 4 15.44 3.53 5.87
CA GLN A 4 16.11 4.68 5.29
C GLN A 4 15.54 5.02 3.91
N ALA A 5 15.30 4.01 3.07
CA ALA A 5 14.64 4.25 1.79
C ALA A 5 13.25 4.90 1.97
N LEU A 6 12.46 4.47 2.95
CA LEU A 6 11.16 5.09 3.26
C LEU A 6 11.30 6.57 3.69
N ARG A 7 12.37 6.92 4.42
CA ARG A 7 12.61 8.29 4.90
C ARG A 7 13.15 9.22 3.83
N ASP A 8 13.95 8.70 2.91
CA ASP A 8 14.70 9.51 1.93
C ASP A 8 14.00 9.54 0.56
N ILE A 9 13.01 8.68 0.32
CA ILE A 9 12.31 8.60 -0.96
C ILE A 9 11.41 9.81 -1.19
N ARG A 10 11.34 10.19 -2.46
CA ARG A 10 10.37 11.15 -2.99
C ARG A 10 9.39 10.40 -3.88
N LEU A 11 8.11 10.48 -3.54
CA LEU A 11 7.04 9.87 -4.32
C LEU A 11 6.24 10.95 -5.04
N PHE A 12 5.72 10.60 -6.22
CA PHE A 12 4.81 11.44 -7.00
C PHE A 12 3.48 10.71 -7.11
N VAL A 13 2.50 11.16 -6.33
CA VAL A 13 1.15 10.58 -6.31
C VAL A 13 0.33 11.27 -7.40
N HIS A 14 -0.13 10.49 -8.37
CA HIS A 14 -0.94 11.00 -9.47
C HIS A 14 -2.42 10.89 -9.07
N ASP A 15 -3.10 12.02 -8.93
CA ASP A 15 -4.55 12.06 -8.79
C ASP A 15 -5.18 11.85 -10.16
N LEU A 16 -5.80 10.69 -10.34
CA LEU A 16 -6.44 10.31 -11.59
C LEU A 16 -7.90 10.77 -11.58
N ASP A 17 -8.38 11.18 -12.75
CA ASP A 17 -9.80 11.37 -12.98
C ASP A 17 -10.52 10.02 -12.80
N PRO A 18 -11.50 9.90 -11.88
CA PRO A 18 -12.22 8.66 -11.66
C PRO A 18 -13.19 8.33 -12.80
N ASP A 19 -13.47 9.27 -13.70
CA ASP A 19 -14.31 9.00 -14.87
C ASP A 19 -13.71 7.89 -15.73
N GLY A 20 -14.54 6.90 -16.09
CA GLY A 20 -14.12 5.72 -16.84
C GLY A 20 -13.61 4.55 -15.97
N PHE A 21 -13.44 4.73 -14.66
CA PHE A 21 -13.10 3.63 -13.75
C PHE A 21 -14.34 2.89 -13.25
N THR A 22 -14.35 1.56 -13.40
CA THR A 22 -15.36 0.66 -12.85
C THR A 22 -14.81 -0.12 -11.65
N LEU A 23 -15.70 -0.52 -10.74
CA LEU A 23 -15.33 -1.34 -9.58
C LEU A 23 -14.99 -2.76 -10.03
N LEU A 24 -13.78 -3.21 -9.71
CA LEU A 24 -13.33 -4.58 -9.99
C LEU A 24 -13.47 -5.47 -8.74
N ASP A 25 -13.09 -4.95 -7.57
CA ASP A 25 -13.12 -5.66 -6.31
C ASP A 25 -13.47 -4.69 -5.18
N ALA A 26 -14.61 -4.92 -4.52
CA ALA A 26 -15.09 -4.08 -3.43
C ALA A 26 -14.28 -4.27 -2.13
N ALA A 27 -13.83 -5.49 -1.86
CA ALA A 27 -13.07 -5.82 -0.65
C ALA A 27 -11.66 -5.22 -0.71
N ALA A 28 -11.00 -5.33 -1.87
CA ALA A 28 -9.69 -4.72 -2.10
C ALA A 28 -9.75 -3.23 -2.47
N GLY A 29 -10.95 -2.69 -2.75
CA GLY A 29 -11.15 -1.33 -3.22
C GLY A 29 -10.59 -1.08 -4.63
N TYR A 30 -10.38 -2.12 -5.44
CA TYR A 30 -9.77 -2.00 -6.75
C TYR A 30 -10.76 -1.51 -7.79
N ARG A 31 -10.30 -0.53 -8.57
CA ARG A 31 -11.00 0.00 -9.74
C ARG A 31 -10.12 -0.13 -10.97
N VAL A 32 -10.74 -0.38 -12.11
CA VAL A 32 -10.05 -0.56 -13.40
C VAL A 32 -10.69 0.32 -14.47
N SER A 33 -9.90 0.76 -15.43
CA SER A 33 -10.36 1.45 -16.64
C SER A 33 -9.83 0.69 -17.86
N GLU A 34 -10.67 0.53 -18.87
CA GLU A 34 -10.27 -0.03 -20.18
C GLU A 34 -9.71 1.05 -21.12
N GLY A 35 -9.94 2.32 -20.80
CA GLY A 35 -9.42 3.48 -21.51
C GLY A 35 -8.24 4.14 -20.79
N PRO A 36 -7.50 5.03 -21.47
CA PRO A 36 -6.44 5.82 -20.85
C PRO A 36 -6.96 6.65 -19.67
N ALA A 37 -6.25 6.63 -18.55
CA ALA A 37 -6.58 7.47 -17.39
C ALA A 37 -6.02 8.89 -17.58
N THR A 38 -6.80 9.90 -17.19
CA THR A 38 -6.36 11.30 -17.18
C THR A 38 -5.80 11.65 -15.82
N VAL A 39 -4.61 12.27 -15.78
CA VAL A 39 -4.01 12.79 -14.55
C VAL A 39 -4.50 14.22 -14.33
N ARG A 40 -5.17 14.49 -13.21
CA ARG A 40 -5.64 15.84 -12.85
C ARG A 40 -4.58 16.64 -12.11
N ALA A 41 -3.84 15.97 -11.24
CA ALA A 41 -2.79 16.58 -10.44
C ALA A 41 -1.70 15.56 -10.12
N VAL A 42 -0.51 16.07 -9.81
CA VAL A 42 0.60 15.28 -9.28
C VAL A 42 1.04 15.92 -7.96
N HIS A 43 1.00 15.13 -6.90
CA HIS A 43 1.39 15.56 -5.55
C HIS A 43 2.75 14.95 -5.21
N GLU A 44 3.69 15.81 -4.84
CA GLU A 44 4.97 15.37 -4.30
C GLU A 44 4.83 15.01 -2.82
N VAL A 45 5.32 13.82 -2.44
CA VAL A 45 5.39 13.35 -1.05
C VAL A 45 6.86 13.09 -0.73
N THR A 46 7.41 13.92 0.15
CA THR A 46 8.81 13.83 0.61
C THR A 46 8.96 13.21 2.00
N ASP A 47 7.85 13.10 2.75
CA ASP A 47 7.81 12.40 4.04
C ASP A 47 6.59 11.46 4.05
N CYS A 48 6.86 10.19 3.76
CA CYS A 48 5.80 9.18 3.66
C CYS A 48 5.14 8.90 5.02
N LEU A 49 5.89 8.96 6.12
CA LEU A 49 5.36 8.64 7.45
C LEU A 49 4.44 9.76 7.94
N ALA A 50 4.83 11.02 7.75
CA ALA A 50 3.97 12.17 8.07
C ALA A 50 2.71 12.18 7.21
N ALA A 51 2.82 11.87 5.91
CA ALA A 51 1.66 11.78 5.02
C ALA A 51 0.66 10.70 5.46
N LEU A 52 1.15 9.51 5.83
CA LEU A 52 0.31 8.42 6.35
C LEU A 52 -0.34 8.80 7.69
N ALA A 53 0.41 9.41 8.61
CA ALA A 53 -0.10 9.86 9.90
C ALA A 53 -1.20 10.94 9.74
N GLY A 54 -1.04 11.86 8.79
CA GLY A 54 -2.05 12.88 8.47
C GLY A 54 -3.37 12.29 7.96
N LEU A 55 -3.34 11.07 7.41
CA LEU A 55 -4.51 10.31 6.99
C LEU A 55 -5.07 9.39 8.10
N GLY A 56 -4.50 9.44 9.31
CA GLY A 56 -4.88 8.56 10.42
C GLY A 56 -4.43 7.11 10.25
N VAL A 57 -3.48 6.84 9.35
CA VAL A 57 -2.95 5.49 9.12
C VAL A 57 -1.95 5.13 10.20
N GLU A 58 -2.13 3.95 10.79
CA GLU A 58 -1.15 3.37 11.72
C GLU A 58 -0.02 2.65 10.97
N VAL A 59 1.23 2.96 11.32
CA VAL A 59 2.41 2.24 10.83
C VAL A 59 3.11 1.54 12.00
N ARG A 60 3.15 0.20 11.96
CA ARG A 60 3.82 -0.63 12.96
C ARG A 60 5.12 -1.20 12.42
N LEU A 61 6.17 -1.12 13.23
CA LEU A 61 7.46 -1.75 12.95
C LEU A 61 7.54 -3.08 13.68
N THR A 62 7.93 -4.14 12.97
CA THR A 62 8.17 -5.47 13.55
C THR A 62 9.47 -6.04 13.03
N THR A 63 10.11 -6.88 13.83
CA THR A 63 11.29 -7.65 13.42
C THR A 63 10.91 -8.84 12.55
N ASP A 64 9.68 -9.35 12.67
CA ASP A 64 9.12 -10.42 11.86
C ASP A 64 7.64 -10.15 11.54
N LEU A 65 7.30 -10.19 10.26
CA LEU A 65 5.94 -9.95 9.77
C LEU A 65 5.08 -11.23 9.78
N TRP A 66 5.70 -12.40 9.76
CA TRP A 66 5.00 -13.67 9.56
C TRP A 66 3.95 -14.02 10.62
N PRO A 67 4.17 -13.81 11.93
CA PRO A 67 3.15 -14.09 12.93
C PRO A 67 1.85 -13.31 12.70
N TYR A 68 1.96 -12.07 12.22
CA TYR A 68 0.79 -11.26 11.89
C TYR A 68 0.06 -11.83 10.67
N VAL A 69 0.79 -12.16 9.61
CA VAL A 69 0.23 -12.73 8.38
C VAL A 69 -0.48 -14.06 8.66
N ASP A 70 0.13 -14.95 9.44
CA ASP A 70 -0.48 -16.24 9.79
C ASP A 70 -1.78 -16.05 10.57
N ALA A 71 -1.82 -15.08 11.49
CA ALA A 71 -3.02 -14.77 12.25
C ALA A 71 -4.16 -14.24 11.37
N VAL A 72 -3.90 -13.31 10.44
CA VAL A 72 -4.95 -12.79 9.55
C VAL A 72 -5.43 -13.83 8.54
N VAL A 73 -4.53 -14.70 8.06
CA VAL A 73 -4.88 -15.84 7.20
C VAL A 73 -5.79 -16.82 7.95
N ALA A 74 -5.42 -17.20 9.18
CA ALA A 74 -6.20 -18.12 9.99
C ALA A 74 -7.57 -17.55 10.37
N ALA A 75 -7.67 -16.24 10.56
CA ALA A 75 -8.92 -15.54 10.86
C ALA A 75 -9.86 -15.41 9.64
N GLN A 76 -9.40 -15.76 8.43
CA GLN A 76 -10.14 -15.59 7.17
C GLN A 76 -10.70 -14.16 6.98
N ALA A 77 -9.98 -13.16 7.49
CA ALA A 77 -10.35 -11.76 7.31
C ALA A 77 -10.13 -11.31 5.85
N GLU A 78 -10.76 -10.21 5.46
CA GLU A 78 -10.35 -9.50 4.23
C GLU A 78 -9.01 -8.81 4.51
N PHE A 79 -7.93 -9.29 3.89
CA PHE A 79 -6.59 -8.73 4.04
C PHE A 79 -5.84 -8.74 2.71
N SER A 80 -4.81 -7.89 2.62
CA SER A 80 -3.83 -7.93 1.55
C SER A 80 -2.43 -8.04 2.13
N ALA A 81 -1.56 -8.80 1.44
CA ALA A 81 -0.16 -8.96 1.79
C ALA A 81 0.69 -8.69 0.54
N ILE A 82 1.35 -7.54 0.50
CA ILE A 82 1.99 -7.03 -0.72
C ILE A 82 3.51 -7.16 -0.61
N ARG A 83 4.14 -7.66 -1.69
CA ARG A 83 5.60 -7.87 -1.79
C ARG A 83 6.20 -8.71 -0.64
N MET A 84 5.48 -9.73 -0.17
CA MET A 84 5.90 -10.60 0.95
C MET A 84 7.28 -11.24 0.82
N ARG A 85 7.81 -11.38 -0.41
CA ARG A 85 9.22 -11.76 -0.65
C ARG A 85 10.25 -10.87 0.06
N ASN A 86 9.89 -9.63 0.43
CA ASN A 86 10.76 -8.69 1.13
C ASN A 86 10.73 -8.88 2.66
N ALA A 87 9.79 -9.65 3.20
CA ALA A 87 9.62 -9.92 4.63
C ALA A 87 10.48 -11.10 5.11
N ALA A 88 11.77 -11.15 4.72
CA ALA A 88 12.61 -12.32 5.00
C ALA A 88 12.86 -12.49 6.52
N PRO A 89 13.04 -13.72 7.06
CA PRO A 89 13.07 -15.01 6.36
C PRO A 89 12.02 -16.03 6.86
N ARG A 90 11.55 -16.86 5.91
CA ARG A 90 11.16 -18.24 6.23
C ARG A 90 12.17 -19.17 5.57
N THR A 91 12.88 -19.95 6.37
CA THR A 91 13.58 -21.15 5.92
C THR A 91 13.31 -22.27 6.93
N VAL A 92 12.26 -23.06 6.67
CA VAL A 92 12.29 -24.52 6.44
C VAL A 92 11.25 -24.81 5.37
#